data_AF-A0AAN9BEW0-F1
#
_entry.id   AF-A0AAN9BEW0-F1
#
_cell.length_a   1.000
_cell.length_b   1.000
_cell.length_c   1.000
_cell.angle_alpha   90.00
_cell.angle_beta   90.00
_cell.angle_gamma   90.00
#
_symmetry.space_group_name_H-M   'P 1'
#
loop_
_entity.id
_entity.type
_entity.pdbx_description
1 polymer ?
#
loop_
_entity_poly.entity_id
_entity_poly.type
_entity_poly.pdbx_seq_one_letter_code
_entity_poly.pdbx_strand_id
1 'polypeptide(L)'
;MATRRLRQLQPILQRCTQRPFFPQPAQSELIQVTPKVSLFTDKVHIKVQGLPSKAKVTLHAMTEHEWRRKPAQFVSCSHYVASHSGEVDLQKDASVGGTYTGVEPMGLFWSMQPCPSGPQNIRMVVKNVDRPVLYKLSVYMGHLPLSDLHIKNTQHEPLSALEVERVVMPSNARRIPVREGTVRGTLFLPPGDGPFPGVIDMFGLAGGLMEIRAALLAANGFAAFALPFFGYDDLPKTFTEQTFDYFEDAATWFASHPSIHPEGVGLIAISGGAAVGLMMAWHCPQIRAFVRINGPGFHGFMNLHRKGMLLKKGVGLDMDKCPVTEEGQVMKDGWIFPEEDIIPLWERDVHMLTLISDDDGQYHPHVGDMHKKLYPEDRCHLIEVVHYPGAGHLLEPLYTPHCRTCYNPFFGQDLLWGGYVKEHAIAQEDSWQRILNFMNKYLPSSS
;
A
#
# COMPACT_ATOMS: atom_id res chain seq x y z
N MET A 1 -71.01 34.16 0.47
CA MET A 1 -71.88 34.31 1.65
C MET A 1 -71.34 33.36 2.72
N ALA A 2 -70.52 33.84 3.67
CA ALA A 2 -70.95 34.21 5.02
C ALA A 2 -71.69 33.04 5.71
N THR A 3 -71.27 32.46 6.85
CA THR A 3 -70.79 33.09 8.09
C THR A 3 -70.30 32.02 9.11
N ARG A 4 -69.18 32.29 9.82
CA ARG A 4 -68.90 32.16 11.29
C ARG A 4 -69.58 31.02 12.10
N ARG A 5 -69.02 30.33 13.11
CA ARG A 5 -67.84 30.52 14.01
C ARG A 5 -67.71 29.31 14.99
N LEU A 6 -66.47 28.96 15.36
CA LEU A 6 -65.93 28.60 16.70
C LEU A 6 -66.62 27.58 17.65
N ARG A 7 -65.85 26.56 18.06
CA ARG A 7 -65.64 25.96 19.43
C ARG A 7 -65.01 24.56 19.24
N GLN A 8 -64.11 23.97 20.02
CA GLN A 8 -63.30 24.29 21.20
C GLN A 8 -62.27 23.14 21.31
N LEU A 9 -61.14 23.40 21.99
CA LEU A 9 -60.02 22.48 22.26
C LEU A 9 -60.40 21.34 23.25
N GLN A 10 -59.80 20.16 23.03
CA GLN A 10 -59.42 18.98 23.88
C GLN A 10 -59.85 18.89 25.37
N PRO A 11 -59.95 17.69 26.02
CA PRO A 11 -58.99 16.55 25.90
C PRO A 11 -59.57 15.11 25.99
N ILE A 12 -58.80 14.12 25.50
CA ILE A 12 -58.97 12.70 25.87
C ILE A 12 -57.78 12.29 26.73
N LEU A 13 -58.07 12.00 27.99
CA LEU A 13 -57.16 11.49 29.01
C LEU A 13 -57.09 9.95 28.97
N GLN A 14 -55.86 9.47 29.08
CA GLN A 14 -55.41 8.29 29.83
C GLN A 14 -55.91 6.89 29.43
N ARG A 15 -54.97 6.08 28.94
CA ARG A 15 -54.48 4.87 29.65
C ARG A 15 -53.05 4.54 29.16
N CYS A 16 -52.06 5.17 29.80
CA CYS A 16 -50.68 4.69 29.79
C CYS A 16 -50.54 3.62 30.88
N THR A 17 -50.29 2.37 30.50
CA THR A 17 -49.68 1.40 31.40
C THR A 17 -48.19 1.71 31.47
N GLN A 18 -47.75 2.34 32.55
CA GLN A 18 -46.33 2.47 32.88
C GLN A 18 -45.77 1.08 33.16
N ARG A 19 -44.93 0.56 32.26
CA ARG A 19 -43.91 -0.42 32.65
C ARG A 19 -42.73 0.37 33.22
N PRO A 20 -42.15 -0.01 34.36
CA PRO A 20 -40.96 0.65 34.87
C PRO A 20 -39.83 0.46 33.85
N PHE A 21 -39.37 1.58 33.29
CA PHE A 21 -38.16 1.64 32.48
C PHE A 21 -36.98 1.58 33.45
N PHE A 22 -36.51 0.37 33.74
CA PHE A 22 -35.17 0.23 34.29
C PHE A 22 -34.19 0.57 33.17
N PRO A 23 -33.33 1.60 33.31
CA PRO A 23 -32.22 1.75 32.38
C PRO A 23 -31.37 0.49 32.53
N GLN A 24 -31.39 -0.38 31.51
CA GLN A 24 -30.33 -1.37 31.38
C GLN A 24 -29.01 -0.58 31.30
N PRO A 25 -28.00 -0.91 32.12
CA PRO A 25 -26.67 -0.35 31.88
C PRO A 25 -26.31 -0.68 30.43
N ALA A 26 -25.91 0.33 29.66
CA ALA A 26 -25.43 0.12 28.30
C ALA A 26 -24.36 -0.97 28.36
N GLN A 27 -24.67 -2.13 27.77
CA GLN A 27 -23.73 -3.24 27.73
C GLN A 27 -22.55 -2.74 26.89
N SER A 28 -21.42 -2.43 27.54
CA SER A 28 -20.26 -1.90 26.84
C SER A 28 -19.83 -2.93 25.80
N GLU A 29 -19.61 -2.50 24.55
CA GLU A 29 -19.14 -3.40 23.49
C GLU A 29 -17.90 -4.17 23.98
N LEU A 30 -17.94 -5.51 23.87
CA LEU A 30 -16.87 -6.40 24.33
C LEU A 30 -15.55 -6.07 23.63
N ILE A 31 -15.59 -5.81 22.32
CA ILE A 31 -14.46 -5.32 21.52
C ILE A 31 -14.69 -3.86 21.15
N GLN A 32 -13.64 -3.04 21.26
CA GLN A 32 -13.64 -1.63 20.92
C GLN A 32 -12.46 -1.32 20.00
N VAL A 33 -12.71 -0.49 18.99
CA VAL A 33 -11.67 0.03 18.09
C VAL A 33 -11.80 1.54 17.99
N THR A 34 -10.70 2.25 18.23
CA THR A 34 -10.66 3.71 18.17
C THR A 34 -9.51 4.20 17.28
N PRO A 35 -9.80 5.00 16.23
CA PRO A 35 -11.13 5.26 15.68
C PRO A 35 -11.68 4.06 14.88
N LYS A 36 -13.01 3.94 14.74
CA LYS A 36 -13.66 2.91 13.88
C LYS A 36 -13.48 3.18 12.38
N VAL A 37 -13.25 4.44 12.01
CA VAL A 37 -12.91 4.89 10.65
C VAL A 37 -11.57 5.61 10.72
N SER A 38 -10.59 5.19 9.92
CA SER A 38 -9.22 5.77 9.92
C SER A 38 -8.62 5.75 8.53
N LEU A 39 -7.61 6.60 8.28
CA LEU A 39 -6.79 6.44 7.08
C LEU A 39 -6.07 5.09 7.15
N PHE A 40 -5.85 4.49 5.98
CA PHE A 40 -5.19 3.19 5.85
C PHE A 40 -3.78 3.18 6.46
N THR A 41 -3.16 4.35 6.63
CA THR A 41 -1.84 4.54 7.24
C THR A 41 -1.88 4.88 8.73
N ASP A 42 -3.03 5.19 9.31
CA ASP A 42 -3.13 5.59 10.72
C ASP A 42 -3.14 4.35 11.63
N LYS A 43 -2.66 4.48 12.86
CA LYS A 43 -2.81 3.40 13.85
C LYS A 43 -4.22 3.42 14.44
N VAL A 44 -4.76 2.25 14.73
CA VAL A 44 -6.00 2.10 15.53
C VAL A 44 -5.67 1.47 16.87
N HIS A 45 -6.46 1.82 17.88
CA HIS A 45 -6.39 1.20 19.20
C HIS A 45 -7.47 0.15 19.35
N ILE A 46 -7.08 -1.11 19.53
CA ILE A 46 -8.00 -2.24 19.72
C ILE A 46 -7.94 -2.69 21.18
N LYS A 47 -9.12 -2.78 21.81
CA LYS A 47 -9.30 -3.26 23.18
C LYS A 47 -10.43 -4.28 23.25
N VAL A 48 -10.28 -5.24 24.16
CA VAL A 48 -11.34 -6.18 24.55
C VAL A 48 -11.53 -6.08 26.06
N GLN A 49 -12.76 -6.04 26.54
CA GLN A 49 -13.09 -5.82 27.95
C GLN A 49 -14.32 -6.62 28.35
N GLY A 50 -14.50 -6.89 29.64
CA GLY A 50 -15.63 -7.70 30.13
C GLY A 50 -15.44 -9.21 29.91
N LEU A 51 -14.19 -9.65 29.72
CA LEU A 51 -13.83 -11.07 29.68
C LEU A 51 -13.77 -11.64 31.11
N PRO A 52 -13.92 -12.96 31.29
CA PRO A 52 -13.55 -13.58 32.56
C PRO A 52 -12.08 -13.33 32.90
N SER A 53 -11.76 -13.19 34.19
CA SER A 53 -10.38 -13.02 34.67
C SER A 53 -9.49 -14.14 34.12
N LYS A 54 -8.35 -13.76 33.52
CA LYS A 54 -7.38 -14.70 32.92
C LYS A 54 -7.94 -15.57 31.79
N ALA A 55 -9.06 -15.18 31.17
CA ALA A 55 -9.60 -15.90 30.02
C ALA A 55 -8.61 -15.89 28.85
N LYS A 56 -8.47 -17.05 28.20
CA LYS A 56 -7.79 -17.16 26.91
C LYS A 56 -8.73 -16.71 25.81
N VAL A 57 -8.29 -15.82 24.94
CA VAL A 57 -9.09 -15.32 23.81
C VAL A 57 -8.32 -15.31 22.52
N THR A 58 -9.04 -15.45 21.41
CA THR A 58 -8.52 -15.25 20.06
C THR A 58 -9.19 -14.03 19.46
N LEU A 59 -8.40 -13.06 19.03
CA LEU A 59 -8.85 -12.01 18.13
C LEU A 59 -8.59 -12.47 16.69
N HIS A 60 -9.59 -12.30 15.83
CA HIS A 60 -9.55 -12.66 14.42
C HIS A 60 -9.92 -11.43 13.58
N ALA A 61 -9.17 -11.19 12.51
CA ALA A 61 -9.49 -10.16 11.53
C ALA A 61 -9.67 -10.79 10.15
N MET A 62 -10.67 -10.31 9.40
CA MET A 62 -10.94 -10.73 8.04
C MET A 62 -11.26 -9.53 7.15
N THR A 63 -10.75 -9.54 5.92
CA THR A 63 -11.13 -8.62 4.84
C THR A 63 -11.39 -9.40 3.56
N GLU A 64 -12.33 -8.93 2.75
CA GLU A 64 -12.64 -9.49 1.44
C GLU A 64 -12.07 -8.61 0.32
N HIS A 65 -11.45 -9.26 -0.66
CA HIS A 65 -10.85 -8.62 -1.83
C HIS A 65 -11.27 -9.31 -3.12
N GLU A 66 -11.26 -8.57 -4.22
CA GLU A 66 -11.48 -9.15 -5.55
C GLU A 66 -10.16 -9.62 -6.17
N TRP A 67 -10.04 -10.93 -6.37
CA TRP A 67 -8.96 -11.56 -7.11
C TRP A 67 -9.49 -12.28 -8.36
N ARG A 68 -8.99 -11.91 -9.55
CA ARG A 68 -9.47 -12.43 -10.84
C ARG A 68 -11.02 -12.43 -10.98
N ARG A 69 -11.66 -11.34 -10.57
CA ARG A 69 -13.14 -11.16 -10.57
C ARG A 69 -13.90 -12.13 -9.66
N LYS A 70 -13.22 -12.71 -8.66
CA LYS A 70 -13.81 -13.58 -7.64
C LYS A 70 -13.47 -13.04 -6.25
N PRO A 71 -14.34 -13.25 -5.25
CA PRO A 71 -14.01 -12.91 -3.87
C PRO A 71 -12.88 -13.82 -3.37
N ALA A 72 -11.91 -13.21 -2.68
CA ALA A 72 -10.86 -13.87 -1.95
C ALA A 72 -10.75 -13.20 -0.58
N GLN A 73 -10.49 -13.98 0.46
CA GLN A 73 -10.41 -13.47 1.83
C GLN A 73 -8.97 -13.46 2.30
N PHE A 74 -8.62 -12.41 3.05
CA PHE A 74 -7.39 -12.33 3.81
C PHE A 74 -7.76 -12.32 5.30
N VAL A 75 -7.03 -13.11 6.08
CA VAL A 75 -7.34 -13.39 7.48
C VAL A 75 -6.09 -13.34 8.35
N SER A 76 -6.26 -12.99 9.61
CA SER A 76 -5.23 -13.07 10.63
C SER A 76 -5.85 -13.45 11.97
N CYS A 77 -5.04 -14.00 12.88
CA CYS A 77 -5.49 -14.18 14.26
C CYS A 77 -4.36 -13.95 15.26
N SER A 78 -4.74 -13.63 16.49
CA SER A 78 -3.82 -13.43 17.61
C SER A 78 -4.42 -13.96 18.89
N HIS A 79 -3.57 -14.48 19.77
CA HIS A 79 -3.97 -15.13 21.01
C HIS A 79 -3.56 -14.28 22.20
N TYR A 80 -4.48 -14.03 23.11
CA TYR A 80 -4.22 -13.24 24.32
C TYR A 80 -4.75 -13.93 25.56
N VAL A 81 -4.23 -13.53 26.72
CA VAL A 81 -4.76 -13.90 28.03
C VAL A 81 -5.21 -12.63 28.71
N ALA A 82 -6.49 -12.54 29.05
CA ALA A 82 -7.06 -11.36 29.68
C ALA A 82 -6.37 -11.05 31.01
N SER A 83 -6.36 -9.78 31.38
CA SER A 83 -5.92 -9.30 32.69
C SER A 83 -6.80 -9.89 33.82
N HIS A 84 -6.43 -9.58 35.07
CA HIS A 84 -7.30 -9.93 36.20
C HIS A 84 -8.64 -9.16 36.19
N SER A 85 -8.68 -7.99 35.53
CA SER A 85 -9.91 -7.20 35.32
C SER A 85 -10.71 -7.64 34.10
N GLY A 86 -10.26 -8.66 33.34
CA GLY A 86 -10.96 -9.14 32.16
C GLY A 86 -10.74 -8.28 30.92
N GLU A 87 -9.56 -7.68 30.78
CA GLU A 87 -9.21 -6.79 29.68
C GLU A 87 -8.05 -7.33 28.85
N VAL A 88 -8.04 -6.99 27.56
CA VAL A 88 -6.91 -7.12 26.62
C VAL A 88 -6.76 -5.80 25.89
N ASP A 89 -5.57 -5.21 25.92
CA ASP A 89 -5.20 -3.98 25.23
C ASP A 89 -4.04 -4.26 24.27
N LEU A 90 -4.29 -4.24 22.95
CA LEU A 90 -3.29 -4.62 21.94
C LEU A 90 -2.09 -3.68 21.89
N GLN A 91 -2.14 -2.51 22.55
CA GLN A 91 -0.98 -1.63 22.69
C GLN A 91 -0.03 -2.04 23.82
N LYS A 92 -0.44 -2.95 24.70
CA LYS A 92 0.28 -3.28 25.94
C LYS A 92 0.49 -4.78 26.10
N ASP A 93 -0.52 -5.56 25.75
CA ASP A 93 -0.52 -7.00 25.94
C ASP A 93 0.11 -7.68 24.73
N ALA A 94 0.99 -8.65 25.00
CA ALA A 94 1.65 -9.41 23.97
C ALA A 94 0.74 -10.52 23.45
N SER A 95 0.62 -10.64 22.12
CA SER A 95 0.07 -11.85 21.50
C SER A 95 0.99 -13.03 21.81
N VAL A 96 0.42 -14.13 22.28
CA VAL A 96 1.16 -15.36 22.64
C VAL A 96 1.10 -16.43 21.55
N GLY A 97 0.43 -16.15 20.42
CA GLY A 97 0.25 -17.09 19.32
C GLY A 97 -0.67 -16.55 18.23
N GLY A 98 -0.79 -17.29 17.13
CA GLY A 98 -1.52 -16.88 15.94
C GLY A 98 -0.58 -16.49 14.81
N THR A 99 -0.99 -15.54 13.98
CA THR A 99 -0.22 -15.05 12.82
C THR A 99 0.92 -14.09 13.21
N TYR A 100 0.96 -13.65 14.47
CA TYR A 100 2.06 -12.89 15.04
C TYR A 100 2.12 -13.07 16.56
N THR A 101 3.27 -12.74 17.15
CA THR A 101 3.50 -12.72 18.61
C THR A 101 4.16 -11.42 19.04
N GLY A 102 4.07 -11.09 20.33
CA GLY A 102 4.59 -9.85 20.90
C GLY A 102 3.54 -8.73 20.95
N VAL A 103 3.97 -7.54 21.39
CA VAL A 103 3.12 -6.35 21.48
C VAL A 103 3.11 -5.65 20.12
N GLU A 104 2.13 -5.99 19.29
CA GLU A 104 2.03 -5.53 17.90
C GLU A 104 0.64 -4.92 17.66
N PRO A 105 0.44 -3.62 17.92
CA PRO A 105 -0.89 -3.00 17.90
C PRO A 105 -1.62 -3.13 16.56
N MET A 106 -0.86 -3.14 15.47
CA MET A 106 -1.36 -3.29 14.10
C MET A 106 -1.17 -4.70 13.55
N GLY A 107 -0.79 -5.67 14.39
CA GLY A 107 -0.50 -7.06 14.03
C GLY A 107 -1.60 -7.71 13.21
N LEU A 108 -2.86 -7.51 13.61
CA LEU A 108 -4.02 -8.05 12.92
C LEU A 108 -4.13 -7.59 11.45
N PHE A 109 -3.57 -6.45 11.08
CA PHE A 109 -3.65 -5.91 9.72
C PHE A 109 -2.47 -6.37 8.86
N TRP A 110 -1.23 -6.17 9.32
CA TRP A 110 -0.04 -6.47 8.52
C TRP A 110 0.24 -7.97 8.43
N SER A 111 -0.19 -8.78 9.42
CA SER A 111 0.07 -10.22 9.45
C SER A 111 -0.99 -11.04 8.72
N MET A 112 -1.86 -10.41 7.93
CA MET A 112 -2.88 -11.16 7.20
C MET A 112 -2.26 -12.05 6.15
N GLN A 113 -2.89 -13.20 5.94
CA GLN A 113 -2.52 -14.15 4.90
C GLN A 113 -3.78 -14.55 4.12
N PRO A 114 -3.63 -15.05 2.88
CA PRO A 114 -4.76 -15.62 2.15
C PRO A 114 -5.49 -16.64 3.01
N CYS A 115 -6.82 -16.60 3.01
CA CYS A 115 -7.64 -17.53 3.77
C CYS A 115 -7.28 -18.98 3.38
N PRO A 116 -6.98 -19.88 4.34
CA PRO A 116 -6.53 -21.24 4.03
C PRO A 116 -7.48 -22.06 3.15
N SER A 117 -8.78 -21.76 3.18
CA SER A 117 -9.78 -22.42 2.32
C SER A 117 -9.98 -21.74 0.96
N GLY A 118 -9.22 -20.68 0.67
CA GLY A 118 -9.30 -19.89 -0.55
C GLY A 118 -8.06 -20.02 -1.44
N PRO A 119 -7.97 -19.20 -2.50
CA PRO A 119 -6.78 -19.13 -3.34
C PRO A 119 -5.54 -18.76 -2.52
N GLN A 120 -4.45 -19.49 -2.71
CA GLN A 120 -3.15 -19.22 -2.10
C GLN A 120 -2.24 -18.48 -3.08
N ASN A 121 -1.11 -17.95 -2.60
CA ASN A 121 -0.12 -17.21 -3.41
C ASN A 121 -0.75 -16.02 -4.16
N ILE A 122 -1.64 -15.30 -3.46
CA ILE A 122 -2.32 -14.12 -3.97
C ILE A 122 -1.87 -12.88 -3.20
N ARG A 123 -1.76 -11.78 -3.94
CA ARG A 123 -1.44 -10.46 -3.40
C ARG A 123 -2.73 -9.69 -3.09
N MET A 124 -2.80 -9.08 -1.91
CA MET A 124 -3.84 -8.11 -1.59
C MET A 124 -3.58 -6.81 -2.36
N VAL A 125 -4.55 -6.36 -3.15
CA VAL A 125 -4.46 -5.11 -3.91
C VAL A 125 -5.73 -4.31 -3.68
N VAL A 126 -5.56 -3.08 -3.18
CA VAL A 126 -6.68 -2.13 -3.06
C VAL A 126 -6.90 -1.48 -4.42
N LYS A 127 -7.87 -2.00 -5.17
CA LYS A 127 -8.18 -1.54 -6.55
C LYS A 127 -9.01 -0.27 -6.60
N ASN A 128 -9.91 -0.10 -5.64
CA ASN A 128 -10.83 1.03 -5.58
C ASN A 128 -10.53 1.85 -4.33
N VAL A 129 -9.88 3.00 -4.53
CA VAL A 129 -9.47 3.91 -3.45
C VAL A 129 -10.60 4.84 -3.00
N ASP A 130 -11.71 4.90 -3.74
CA ASP A 130 -12.91 5.66 -3.37
C ASP A 130 -13.75 4.95 -2.29
N ARG A 131 -13.43 3.70 -1.98
CA ARG A 131 -14.13 2.89 -0.96
C ARG A 131 -13.17 2.52 0.17
N PRO A 132 -13.66 2.49 1.42
CA PRO A 132 -12.86 1.96 2.52
C PRO A 132 -12.59 0.47 2.32
N VAL A 133 -11.45 0.01 2.82
CA VAL A 133 -11.22 -1.41 3.06
C VAL A 133 -11.91 -1.77 4.37
N LEU A 134 -12.82 -2.75 4.31
CA LEU A 134 -13.60 -3.19 5.46
C LEU A 134 -12.93 -4.36 6.15
N TYR A 135 -12.66 -4.21 7.44
CA TYR A 135 -12.09 -5.24 8.28
C TYR A 135 -13.12 -5.68 9.32
N LYS A 136 -13.54 -6.95 9.25
CA LYS A 136 -14.35 -7.55 10.30
C LYS A 136 -13.43 -8.09 11.39
N LEU A 137 -13.54 -7.53 12.59
CA LEU A 137 -12.85 -8.02 13.78
C LEU A 137 -13.81 -8.86 14.62
N SER A 138 -13.33 -9.96 15.17
CA SER A 138 -14.13 -10.88 15.99
C SER A 138 -13.32 -11.42 17.16
N VAL A 139 -13.97 -11.60 18.30
CA VAL A 139 -13.37 -12.15 19.52
C VAL A 139 -13.98 -13.52 19.80
N TYR A 140 -13.14 -14.53 19.99
CA TYR A 140 -13.54 -15.89 20.34
C TYR A 140 -12.96 -16.29 21.68
N MET A 141 -13.64 -17.24 22.33
CA MET A 141 -13.17 -17.84 23.57
C MET A 141 -12.22 -19.00 23.31
N GLY A 142 -11.15 -19.08 24.10
CA GLY A 142 -10.04 -20.02 23.91
C GLY A 142 -8.95 -19.47 23.00
N HIS A 143 -7.86 -20.25 22.87
CA HIS A 143 -6.83 -20.03 21.86
C HIS A 143 -7.12 -20.95 20.68
N LEU A 144 -7.88 -20.44 19.72
CA LEU A 144 -8.29 -21.19 18.54
C LEU A 144 -7.26 -21.02 17.43
N PRO A 145 -6.82 -22.11 16.77
CA PRO A 145 -5.95 -22.00 15.61
C PRO A 145 -6.71 -21.31 14.48
N LEU A 146 -5.96 -20.64 13.60
CA LEU A 146 -6.55 -19.89 12.49
C LEU A 146 -7.50 -20.78 11.67
N SER A 147 -7.10 -22.02 11.33
CA SER A 147 -7.92 -23.01 10.61
C SER A 147 -9.36 -23.14 11.09
N ASP A 148 -9.59 -23.04 12.39
CA ASP A 148 -10.90 -23.26 13.03
C ASP A 148 -11.80 -22.02 12.95
N LEU A 149 -11.30 -20.89 12.46
CA LEU A 149 -12.03 -19.62 12.40
C LEU A 149 -12.69 -19.36 11.04
N HIS A 150 -12.32 -20.10 9.99
CA HIS A 150 -12.80 -19.85 8.61
C HIS A 150 -13.48 -21.04 7.94
N ILE A 151 -13.54 -22.20 8.59
CA ILE A 151 -14.37 -23.30 8.10
C ILE A 151 -15.81 -22.95 8.44
N LYS A 152 -16.69 -22.84 7.44
CA LYS A 152 -18.13 -22.52 7.58
C LYS A 152 -18.93 -23.45 8.53
N ASN A 153 -18.28 -24.45 9.12
CA ASN A 153 -18.85 -25.51 9.94
C ASN A 153 -18.23 -25.57 11.35
N THR A 154 -17.53 -24.53 11.81
CA THR A 154 -16.95 -24.55 13.16
C THR A 154 -18.02 -24.27 14.21
N GLN A 155 -17.93 -24.98 15.35
CA GLN A 155 -18.84 -24.83 16.50
C GLN A 155 -18.58 -23.53 17.29
N HIS A 156 -17.71 -22.66 16.80
CA HIS A 156 -17.23 -21.49 17.53
C HIS A 156 -17.96 -20.24 17.03
N GLU A 157 -18.92 -19.77 17.81
CA GLU A 157 -19.52 -18.46 17.60
C GLU A 157 -18.64 -17.36 18.24
N PRO A 158 -18.45 -16.21 17.57
CA PRO A 158 -17.72 -15.11 18.18
C PRO A 158 -18.52 -14.55 19.36
N LEU A 159 -17.82 -14.24 20.46
CA LEU A 159 -18.37 -13.54 21.61
C LEU A 159 -18.84 -12.12 21.24
N SER A 160 -18.13 -11.50 20.30
CA SER A 160 -18.46 -10.20 19.73
C SER A 160 -17.74 -10.01 18.41
N ALA A 161 -18.31 -9.17 17.55
CA ALA A 161 -17.72 -8.76 16.29
C ALA A 161 -18.09 -7.32 15.97
N LEU A 162 -17.21 -6.62 15.27
CA LEU A 162 -17.47 -5.30 14.70
C LEU A 162 -16.75 -5.14 13.36
N GLU A 163 -17.13 -4.12 12.61
CA GLU A 163 -16.41 -3.70 11.40
C GLU A 163 -15.60 -2.42 11.67
N VAL A 164 -14.41 -2.36 11.06
CA VAL A 164 -13.51 -1.22 11.03
C VAL A 164 -13.31 -0.80 9.59
N GLU A 165 -13.41 0.50 9.32
CA GLU A 165 -13.22 1.06 7.99
C GLU A 165 -11.84 1.72 7.88
N ARG A 166 -11.10 1.33 6.85
CA ARG A 166 -9.78 1.89 6.53
C ARG A 166 -9.88 2.62 5.20
N VAL A 167 -9.99 3.94 5.24
CA VAL A 167 -10.10 4.79 4.04
C VAL A 167 -8.72 5.05 3.45
N VAL A 168 -8.57 5.00 2.13
CA VAL A 168 -7.29 5.27 1.47
C VAL A 168 -7.09 6.76 1.22
N MET A 169 -8.17 7.49 1.03
CA MET A 169 -8.16 8.90 0.68
C MET A 169 -9.03 9.71 1.67
N PRO A 170 -8.60 10.91 2.11
CA PRO A 170 -9.44 11.81 2.88
C PRO A 170 -10.69 12.20 2.09
N SER A 171 -11.82 12.45 2.77
CA SER A 171 -13.10 12.76 2.12
C SER A 171 -13.10 14.03 1.27
N ASN A 172 -12.14 14.92 1.49
CA ASN A 172 -11.96 16.20 0.82
C ASN A 172 -10.77 16.22 -0.17
N ALA A 173 -10.06 15.10 -0.34
CA ALA A 173 -9.12 14.94 -1.44
C ALA A 173 -9.88 14.60 -2.74
N ARG A 174 -9.28 14.94 -3.88
CA ARG A 174 -9.89 14.78 -5.20
C ARG A 174 -9.17 13.70 -5.99
N ARG A 175 -9.92 12.72 -6.49
CA ARG A 175 -9.47 11.72 -7.46
C ARG A 175 -9.93 12.12 -8.86
N ILE A 176 -9.00 12.39 -9.76
CA ILE A 176 -9.26 12.94 -11.09
C ILE A 176 -8.66 12.00 -12.15
N PRO A 177 -9.46 11.19 -12.85
CA PRO A 177 -8.97 10.40 -13.99
C PRO A 177 -8.41 11.31 -15.09
N VAL A 178 -7.25 10.97 -15.65
CA VAL A 178 -6.53 11.76 -16.65
C VAL A 178 -6.58 11.07 -18.00
N ARG A 179 -7.02 11.80 -19.03
CA ARG A 179 -7.03 11.40 -20.44
C ARG A 179 -6.70 12.60 -21.32
N GLU A 180 -5.44 13.03 -21.29
CA GLU A 180 -4.97 14.24 -21.96
C GLU A 180 -3.82 13.93 -22.91
N GLY A 181 -4.04 14.14 -24.22
CA GLY A 181 -3.07 13.71 -25.23
C GLY A 181 -2.79 12.20 -25.13
N THR A 182 -1.51 11.84 -25.03
CA THR A 182 -1.04 10.47 -24.80
C THR A 182 -1.12 10.05 -23.33
N VAL A 183 -1.20 11.00 -22.40
CA VAL A 183 -1.08 10.77 -20.95
C VAL A 183 -2.35 10.14 -20.40
N ARG A 184 -2.18 9.04 -19.66
CA ARG A 184 -3.24 8.32 -18.94
C ARG A 184 -2.85 8.16 -17.48
N GLY A 185 -3.83 8.02 -16.62
CA GLY A 185 -3.62 7.74 -15.19
C GLY A 185 -4.67 8.41 -14.32
N THR A 186 -4.32 8.64 -13.06
CA THR A 186 -5.19 9.32 -12.10
C THR A 186 -4.39 10.31 -11.29
N LEU A 187 -4.84 11.56 -11.29
CA LEU A 187 -4.33 12.65 -10.46
C LEU A 187 -5.10 12.68 -9.14
N PHE A 188 -4.36 12.63 -8.04
CA PHE A 188 -4.86 12.84 -6.70
C PHE A 188 -4.44 14.21 -6.20
N LEU A 189 -5.40 15.04 -5.81
CA LEU A 189 -5.12 16.34 -5.21
C LEU A 189 -5.50 16.29 -3.72
N PRO A 190 -4.60 16.70 -2.82
CA PRO A 190 -4.93 16.85 -1.41
C PRO A 190 -5.97 17.96 -1.22
N PRO A 191 -6.57 18.08 -0.02
CA PRO A 191 -7.45 19.19 0.31
C PRO A 191 -6.73 20.54 0.26
N GLY A 192 -7.44 21.58 -0.16
CA GLY A 192 -6.92 22.94 -0.28
C GLY A 192 -6.85 23.43 -1.73
N ASP A 193 -6.37 24.67 -1.88
CA ASP A 193 -6.33 25.35 -3.17
C ASP A 193 -5.01 25.12 -3.94
N GLY A 194 -3.95 24.69 -3.24
CA GLY A 194 -2.62 24.50 -3.79
C GLY A 194 -1.89 25.84 -4.08
N PRO A 195 -0.81 25.82 -4.87
CA PRO A 195 -0.21 24.64 -5.50
C PRO A 195 0.43 23.69 -4.49
N PHE A 196 0.51 22.41 -4.85
CA PHE A 196 1.03 21.35 -3.99
C PHE A 196 2.38 20.83 -4.49
N PRO A 197 3.24 20.28 -3.60
CA PRO A 197 4.34 19.44 -4.05
C PRO A 197 3.80 18.28 -4.87
N GLY A 198 4.28 18.17 -6.12
CA GLY A 198 3.85 17.14 -7.07
C GLY A 198 4.71 15.89 -6.98
N VAL A 199 4.12 14.71 -7.01
CA VAL A 199 4.81 13.41 -7.07
C VAL A 199 4.22 12.53 -8.18
N ILE A 200 5.06 12.04 -9.09
CA ILE A 200 4.68 10.98 -10.04
C ILE A 200 4.87 9.62 -9.35
N ASP A 201 3.88 8.74 -9.42
CA ASP A 201 3.87 7.43 -8.78
C ASP A 201 3.79 6.30 -9.82
N MET A 202 4.76 5.37 -9.79
CA MET A 202 4.87 4.27 -10.76
C MET A 202 5.06 2.91 -10.10
N PHE A 203 4.29 1.92 -10.56
CA PHE A 203 4.44 0.51 -10.16
C PHE A 203 5.26 -0.29 -11.19
N GLY A 204 5.48 -1.58 -10.88
CA GLY A 204 6.29 -2.48 -11.70
C GLY A 204 5.62 -2.95 -12.99
N LEU A 205 6.20 -3.98 -13.60
CA LEU A 205 5.79 -4.52 -14.90
C LEU A 205 4.55 -5.43 -14.85
N ALA A 206 3.62 -5.22 -13.92
CA ALA A 206 2.36 -5.97 -13.93
C ALA A 206 1.34 -5.41 -14.95
N GLY A 207 1.56 -4.17 -15.42
CA GLY A 207 0.61 -3.44 -16.26
C GLY A 207 -0.60 -2.93 -15.46
N GLY A 208 -1.45 -2.16 -16.12
CA GLY A 208 -2.62 -1.57 -15.49
C GLY A 208 -2.29 -0.35 -14.63
N LEU A 209 -3.26 0.08 -13.84
CA LEU A 209 -3.16 1.25 -12.96
C LEU A 209 -3.31 0.83 -11.50
N MET A 210 -2.36 1.26 -10.67
CA MET A 210 -2.38 1.10 -9.23
C MET A 210 -2.42 2.48 -8.57
N GLU A 211 -3.42 2.70 -7.71
CA GLU A 211 -3.73 4.05 -7.19
C GLU A 211 -3.44 4.22 -5.71
N ILE A 212 -3.31 3.12 -4.95
CA ILE A 212 -3.25 3.16 -3.49
C ILE A 212 -2.13 4.06 -2.97
N ARG A 213 -0.93 3.98 -3.56
CA ARG A 213 0.23 4.76 -3.08
C ARG A 213 0.08 6.25 -3.39
N ALA A 214 -0.35 6.61 -4.61
CA ALA A 214 -0.69 7.99 -4.96
C ALA A 214 -1.81 8.58 -4.08
N ALA A 215 -2.87 7.82 -3.82
CA ALA A 215 -3.96 8.25 -2.94
C ALA A 215 -3.48 8.52 -1.51
N LEU A 216 -2.58 7.68 -0.98
CA LEU A 216 -1.97 7.88 0.33
C LEU A 216 -0.97 9.04 0.38
N LEU A 217 -0.26 9.32 -0.71
CA LEU A 217 0.55 10.53 -0.82
C LEU A 217 -0.32 11.79 -0.76
N ALA A 218 -1.48 11.78 -1.41
CA ALA A 218 -2.45 12.87 -1.29
C ALA A 218 -3.06 13.00 0.11
N ALA A 219 -3.21 11.90 0.85
CA ALA A 219 -3.55 11.97 2.28
C ALA A 219 -2.48 12.68 3.12
N ASN A 220 -1.25 12.80 2.62
CA ASN A 220 -0.10 13.42 3.27
C ASN A 220 0.33 14.75 2.60
N GLY A 221 -0.58 15.40 1.85
CA GLY A 221 -0.37 16.76 1.35
C GLY A 221 0.34 16.87 -0.02
N PHE A 222 0.61 15.76 -0.69
CA PHE A 222 1.20 15.76 -2.03
C PHE A 222 0.12 15.67 -3.11
N ALA A 223 0.22 16.48 -4.16
CA ALA A 223 -0.48 16.13 -5.39
C ALA A 223 0.23 14.95 -6.04
N ALA A 224 -0.45 13.84 -6.26
CA ALA A 224 0.17 12.60 -6.70
C ALA A 224 -0.45 12.09 -8.01
N PHE A 225 0.38 11.77 -8.99
CA PHE A 225 -0.08 11.24 -10.27
C PHE A 225 0.28 9.76 -10.41
N ALA A 226 -0.71 8.90 -10.26
CA ALA A 226 -0.58 7.47 -10.52
C ALA A 226 -0.44 7.26 -12.04
N LEU A 227 0.77 6.93 -12.49
CA LEU A 227 1.14 6.81 -13.89
C LEU A 227 1.23 5.33 -14.30
N PRO A 228 0.22 4.79 -15.02
CA PRO A 228 0.34 3.54 -15.73
C PRO A 228 1.19 3.77 -16.99
N PHE A 229 1.78 2.73 -17.56
CA PHE A 229 2.56 2.86 -18.80
C PHE A 229 2.37 1.73 -19.80
N PHE A 230 1.53 0.73 -19.50
CA PHE A 230 1.00 -0.24 -20.46
C PHE A 230 -0.14 -1.03 -19.81
N GLY A 231 -0.93 -1.75 -20.61
CA GLY A 231 -1.99 -2.62 -20.11
C GLY A 231 -3.11 -1.87 -19.39
N TYR A 232 -3.27 -0.58 -19.67
CA TYR A 232 -4.29 0.28 -19.09
C TYR A 232 -4.95 1.11 -20.19
N ASP A 233 -6.27 1.07 -20.25
CA ASP A 233 -7.06 1.93 -21.14
C ASP A 233 -6.67 1.75 -22.63
N ASP A 234 -6.31 2.83 -23.33
CA ASP A 234 -5.83 2.83 -24.72
C ASP A 234 -4.30 2.90 -24.83
N LEU A 235 -3.57 2.72 -23.73
CA LEU A 235 -2.11 2.52 -23.75
C LEU A 235 -1.74 1.20 -24.44
N PRO A 236 -0.48 1.03 -24.87
CA PRO A 236 0.00 -0.23 -25.43
C PRO A 236 -0.33 -1.42 -24.52
N LYS A 237 -0.60 -2.58 -25.12
CA LYS A 237 -1.00 -3.77 -24.35
C LYS A 237 0.19 -4.38 -23.60
N THR A 238 1.39 -4.24 -24.15
CA THR A 238 2.63 -4.78 -23.59
C THR A 238 3.65 -3.67 -23.44
N PHE A 239 4.57 -3.86 -22.49
CA PHE A 239 5.64 -2.89 -22.25
C PHE A 239 6.61 -2.76 -23.46
N THR A 240 6.74 -3.78 -24.30
CA THR A 240 7.62 -3.80 -25.50
C THR A 240 7.30 -2.75 -26.54
N GLU A 241 6.07 -2.25 -26.55
CA GLU A 241 5.59 -1.23 -27.48
C GLU A 241 5.77 0.19 -26.91
N GLN A 242 6.27 0.32 -25.67
CA GLN A 242 6.36 1.58 -24.98
C GLN A 242 7.63 2.36 -25.38
N THR A 243 7.47 3.65 -25.64
CA THR A 243 8.59 4.57 -25.90
C THR A 243 8.80 5.53 -24.74
N PHE A 244 9.99 6.13 -24.70
CA PHE A 244 10.35 7.12 -23.70
C PHE A 244 9.52 8.40 -23.82
N ASP A 245 9.05 8.73 -25.03
CA ASP A 245 8.28 9.95 -25.31
C ASP A 245 7.04 10.07 -24.40
N TYR A 246 6.36 8.95 -24.12
CA TYR A 246 5.22 8.93 -23.18
C TYR A 246 5.56 9.42 -21.77
N PHE A 247 6.73 9.03 -21.26
CA PHE A 247 7.15 9.41 -19.92
C PHE A 247 7.57 10.89 -19.87
N GLU A 248 8.14 11.41 -20.96
CA GLU A 248 8.44 12.84 -21.09
C GLU A 248 7.17 13.69 -21.17
N ASP A 249 6.19 13.22 -21.96
CA ASP A 249 4.86 13.84 -22.06
C ASP A 249 4.18 13.87 -20.68
N ALA A 250 4.20 12.74 -19.96
CA ALA A 250 3.62 12.63 -18.62
C ALA A 250 4.30 13.56 -17.61
N ALA A 251 5.64 13.59 -17.58
CA ALA A 251 6.39 14.48 -16.69
C ALA A 251 6.14 15.96 -16.99
N THR A 252 6.09 16.32 -18.28
CA THR A 252 5.83 17.68 -18.74
C THR A 252 4.40 18.13 -18.41
N TRP A 253 3.41 17.28 -18.71
CA TRP A 253 2.01 17.53 -18.39
C TRP A 253 1.82 17.73 -16.89
N PHE A 254 2.34 16.82 -16.08
CA PHE A 254 2.15 16.87 -14.63
C PHE A 254 2.82 18.10 -14.01
N ALA A 255 4.07 18.39 -14.37
CA ALA A 255 4.77 19.58 -13.86
C ALA A 255 4.14 20.91 -14.32
N SER A 256 3.40 20.91 -15.43
CA SER A 256 2.71 22.09 -15.95
C SER A 256 1.29 22.27 -15.40
N HIS A 257 0.78 21.31 -14.64
CA HIS A 257 -0.58 21.34 -14.12
C HIS A 257 -0.73 22.46 -13.07
N PRO A 258 -1.76 23.31 -13.12
CA PRO A 258 -1.85 24.53 -12.31
C PRO A 258 -1.93 24.31 -10.79
N SER A 259 -2.31 23.10 -10.36
CA SER A 259 -2.28 22.72 -8.94
C SER A 259 -0.92 22.21 -8.45
N ILE A 260 0.11 22.15 -9.30
CA ILE A 260 1.43 21.62 -8.97
C ILE A 260 2.42 22.77 -8.83
N HIS A 261 3.29 22.69 -7.83
CA HIS A 261 4.33 23.70 -7.63
C HIS A 261 5.31 23.71 -8.81
N PRO A 262 5.61 24.87 -9.42
CA PRO A 262 6.33 24.95 -10.71
C PRO A 262 7.83 24.64 -10.63
N GLU A 263 8.41 24.61 -9.42
CA GLU A 263 9.86 24.43 -9.25
C GLU A 263 10.35 22.99 -9.50
N GLY A 264 9.44 22.04 -9.68
CA GLY A 264 9.75 20.66 -10.04
C GLY A 264 8.92 19.65 -9.25
N VAL A 265 9.04 18.38 -9.63
CA VAL A 265 8.25 17.27 -9.09
C VAL A 265 9.15 16.16 -8.53
N GLY A 266 8.59 15.41 -7.60
CA GLY A 266 9.14 14.14 -7.14
C GLY A 266 8.71 12.99 -8.04
N LEU A 267 9.44 11.90 -7.95
CA LEU A 267 9.12 10.63 -8.56
C LEU A 267 9.27 9.53 -7.51
N ILE A 268 8.30 8.62 -7.42
CA ILE A 268 8.39 7.40 -6.65
C ILE A 268 8.08 6.22 -7.54
N ALA A 269 8.95 5.21 -7.53
CA ALA A 269 8.74 4.05 -8.36
C ALA A 269 9.26 2.77 -7.69
N ILE A 270 8.64 1.64 -8.05
CA ILE A 270 9.02 0.30 -7.56
C ILE A 270 9.35 -0.65 -8.71
N SER A 271 10.31 -1.56 -8.50
CA SER A 271 10.62 -2.67 -9.41
C SER A 271 11.02 -2.18 -10.83
N GLY A 272 10.52 -2.80 -11.90
CA GLY A 272 10.76 -2.32 -13.27
C GLY A 272 10.23 -0.90 -13.53
N GLY A 273 9.23 -0.43 -12.78
CA GLY A 273 8.81 0.97 -12.80
C GLY A 273 9.93 1.90 -12.32
N ALA A 274 10.75 1.45 -11.37
CA ALA A 274 11.92 2.21 -10.92
C ALA A 274 13.09 2.18 -11.90
N ALA A 275 13.22 1.13 -12.72
CA ALA A 275 14.16 1.13 -13.84
C ALA A 275 13.79 2.20 -14.88
N VAL A 276 12.49 2.32 -15.20
CA VAL A 276 11.97 3.39 -16.07
C VAL A 276 12.06 4.75 -15.38
N GLY A 277 11.73 4.81 -14.09
CA GLY A 277 11.79 6.01 -13.29
C GLY A 277 13.20 6.60 -13.21
N LEU A 278 14.23 5.75 -13.20
CA LEU A 278 15.62 6.18 -13.27
C LEU A 278 15.96 6.85 -14.62
N MET A 279 15.42 6.33 -15.74
CA MET A 279 15.52 6.98 -17.05
C MET A 279 14.78 8.32 -17.07
N MET A 280 13.60 8.39 -16.43
CA MET A 280 12.86 9.65 -16.28
C MET A 280 13.70 10.66 -15.49
N ALA A 281 14.22 10.29 -14.32
CA ALA A 281 15.06 11.16 -13.49
C ALA A 281 16.32 11.64 -14.23
N TRP A 282 16.88 10.83 -15.13
CA TRP A 282 18.06 11.21 -15.90
C TRP A 282 17.75 12.21 -17.02
N HIS A 283 16.62 12.05 -17.72
CA HIS A 283 16.32 12.82 -18.94
C HIS A 283 15.25 13.91 -18.78
N CYS A 284 14.35 13.81 -17.80
CA CYS A 284 13.27 14.77 -17.57
C CYS A 284 13.74 15.86 -16.58
N PRO A 285 13.95 17.12 -17.03
CA PRO A 285 14.45 18.19 -16.17
C PRO A 285 13.50 18.61 -15.05
N GLN A 286 12.22 18.20 -15.12
CA GLN A 286 11.21 18.50 -14.11
C GLN A 286 11.40 17.71 -12.81
N ILE A 287 12.11 16.58 -12.86
CA ILE A 287 12.29 15.70 -11.69
C ILE A 287 13.44 16.24 -10.85
N ARG A 288 13.18 16.46 -9.55
CA ARG A 288 14.20 16.90 -8.58
C ARG A 288 14.54 15.88 -7.51
N ALA A 289 13.60 14.98 -7.22
CA ALA A 289 13.70 14.00 -6.16
C ALA A 289 13.16 12.66 -6.65
N PHE A 290 13.90 11.58 -6.42
CA PHE A 290 13.52 10.23 -6.84
C PHE A 290 13.61 9.25 -5.68
N VAL A 291 12.49 8.62 -5.32
CA VAL A 291 12.46 7.44 -4.46
C VAL A 291 12.44 6.19 -5.33
N ARG A 292 13.53 5.44 -5.29
CA ARG A 292 13.73 4.15 -5.97
C ARG A 292 13.50 3.02 -4.98
N ILE A 293 12.44 2.24 -5.16
CA ILE A 293 12.10 1.10 -4.29
C ILE A 293 12.40 -0.20 -5.03
N ASN A 294 13.37 -0.99 -4.56
CA ASN A 294 13.70 -2.32 -5.13
C ASN A 294 13.79 -2.34 -6.67
N GLY A 295 14.25 -1.24 -7.26
CA GLY A 295 14.51 -1.14 -8.69
C GLY A 295 15.97 -1.44 -9.00
N PRO A 296 16.33 -1.84 -10.23
CA PRO A 296 17.73 -1.92 -10.65
C PRO A 296 18.33 -0.53 -10.90
N GLY A 297 19.66 -0.45 -10.97
CA GLY A 297 20.39 0.78 -11.31
C GLY A 297 20.53 0.99 -12.82
N PHE A 298 19.90 0.13 -13.62
CA PHE A 298 19.99 0.04 -15.07
C PHE A 298 18.60 -0.09 -15.69
N HIS A 299 18.48 0.14 -16.99
CA HIS A 299 17.27 -0.16 -17.74
C HIS A 299 17.32 -1.60 -18.28
N GLY A 300 16.31 -2.41 -17.97
CA GLY A 300 16.29 -3.84 -18.31
C GLY A 300 15.20 -4.25 -19.31
N PHE A 301 15.24 -5.52 -19.69
CA PHE A 301 14.27 -6.25 -20.53
C PHE A 301 14.25 -5.89 -22.02
N MET A 302 14.17 -4.61 -22.35
CA MET A 302 13.93 -4.18 -23.73
C MET A 302 14.62 -2.87 -24.05
N ASN A 303 14.78 -2.64 -25.36
CA ASN A 303 15.34 -1.39 -25.86
C ASN A 303 14.33 -0.27 -25.69
N LEU A 304 14.75 0.79 -25.01
CA LEU A 304 13.97 2.01 -24.87
C LEU A 304 14.27 2.95 -26.03
N HIS A 305 13.24 3.40 -26.72
CA HIS A 305 13.35 4.30 -27.87
C HIS A 305 12.77 5.68 -27.55
N ARG A 306 13.31 6.72 -28.17
CA ARG A 306 12.84 8.11 -28.08
C ARG A 306 12.78 8.68 -29.50
N LYS A 307 11.62 9.16 -29.93
CA LYS A 307 11.40 9.67 -31.31
C LYS A 307 11.88 8.70 -32.40
N GLY A 308 11.64 7.41 -32.19
CA GLY A 308 12.05 6.33 -33.10
C GLY A 308 13.53 5.93 -33.05
N MET A 309 14.37 6.62 -32.28
CA MET A 309 15.79 6.31 -32.12
C MET A 309 16.04 5.52 -30.84
N LEU A 310 16.99 4.58 -30.86
CA LEU A 310 17.41 3.86 -29.66
C LEU A 310 18.00 4.84 -28.63
N LEU A 311 17.37 4.94 -27.46
CA LEU A 311 17.83 5.76 -26.34
C LEU A 311 18.74 4.95 -25.41
N LYS A 312 18.29 3.77 -24.98
CA LYS A 312 19.06 2.89 -24.09
C LYS A 312 18.75 1.43 -24.43
N LYS A 313 19.81 0.63 -24.58
CA LYS A 313 19.67 -0.82 -24.76
C LYS A 313 19.20 -1.44 -23.43
N GLY A 314 18.26 -2.38 -23.51
CA GLY A 314 17.82 -3.12 -22.34
C GLY A 314 18.88 -4.13 -21.90
N VAL A 315 19.21 -4.11 -20.61
CA VAL A 315 19.96 -5.18 -19.95
C VAL A 315 19.16 -6.48 -20.06
N GLY A 316 19.84 -7.55 -20.47
CA GLY A 316 19.27 -8.87 -20.64
C GLY A 316 19.07 -9.61 -19.32
N LEU A 317 18.10 -10.52 -19.32
CA LEU A 317 17.84 -11.48 -18.25
C LEU A 317 18.01 -12.88 -18.82
N ASP A 318 18.95 -13.63 -18.26
CA ASP A 318 19.22 -15.03 -18.60
C ASP A 318 18.30 -15.93 -17.76
N MET A 319 17.24 -16.43 -18.40
CA MET A 319 16.23 -17.26 -17.76
C MET A 319 16.78 -18.61 -17.30
N ASP A 320 17.85 -19.12 -17.91
CA ASP A 320 18.46 -20.40 -17.51
C ASP A 320 19.16 -20.30 -16.15
N LYS A 321 19.47 -19.07 -15.72
CA LYS A 321 20.04 -18.75 -14.41
C LYS A 321 19.01 -18.33 -13.37
N CYS A 322 17.72 -18.32 -13.71
CA CYS A 322 16.64 -17.95 -12.80
C CYS A 322 15.99 -19.21 -12.21
N PRO A 323 16.44 -19.71 -11.04
CA PRO A 323 15.95 -20.96 -10.51
C PRO A 323 14.45 -20.86 -10.17
N VAL A 324 13.72 -21.94 -10.49
CA VAL A 324 12.33 -22.12 -10.07
C VAL A 324 12.34 -22.96 -8.79
N THR A 325 11.86 -22.37 -7.70
CA THR A 325 11.72 -23.06 -6.40
C THR A 325 10.28 -23.51 -6.19
N GLU A 326 10.02 -24.25 -5.10
CA GLU A 326 8.65 -24.58 -4.68
C GLU A 326 7.81 -23.33 -4.38
N GLU A 327 8.44 -22.21 -4.03
CA GLU A 327 7.76 -20.96 -3.70
C GLU A 327 7.60 -20.03 -4.91
N GLY A 328 8.30 -20.26 -6.01
CA GLY A 328 8.23 -19.44 -7.24
C GLY A 328 9.59 -19.19 -7.88
N GLN A 329 9.60 -18.44 -8.98
CA GLN A 329 10.83 -18.14 -9.70
C GLN A 329 11.61 -16.98 -9.07
N VAL A 330 12.92 -17.18 -8.89
CA VAL A 330 13.89 -16.18 -8.47
C VAL A 330 14.55 -15.58 -9.71
N MET A 331 14.46 -14.25 -9.86
CA MET A 331 14.93 -13.55 -11.06
C MET A 331 16.29 -12.88 -10.86
N LYS A 332 16.68 -12.61 -9.61
CA LYS A 332 17.87 -11.81 -9.30
C LYS A 332 19.17 -12.38 -9.87
N ASP A 333 19.25 -13.69 -10.01
CA ASP A 333 20.45 -14.41 -10.46
C ASP A 333 20.60 -14.43 -11.99
N GLY A 334 19.55 -14.10 -12.74
CA GLY A 334 19.57 -14.06 -14.19
C GLY A 334 20.07 -12.75 -14.79
N TRP A 335 20.20 -11.69 -14.00
CA TRP A 335 20.56 -10.37 -14.54
C TRP A 335 22.03 -10.33 -14.96
N ILE A 336 22.26 -10.02 -16.24
CA ILE A 336 23.60 -9.84 -16.80
C ILE A 336 23.78 -8.36 -17.13
N PHE A 337 24.19 -7.58 -16.13
CA PHE A 337 24.47 -6.15 -16.32
C PHE A 337 25.96 -5.87 -16.07
N PRO A 338 26.64 -5.22 -17.02
CA PRO A 338 27.91 -4.58 -16.78
C PRO A 338 27.76 -3.33 -15.89
N GLU A 339 28.82 -2.93 -15.18
CA GLU A 339 28.80 -1.70 -14.36
C GLU A 339 28.57 -0.45 -15.24
N GLU A 340 29.07 -0.46 -16.48
CA GLU A 340 28.88 0.61 -17.46
C GLU A 340 27.42 0.80 -17.91
N ASP A 341 26.53 -0.15 -17.61
CA ASP A 341 25.10 0.00 -17.90
C ASP A 341 24.33 0.72 -16.80
N ILE A 342 24.95 0.95 -15.64
CA ILE A 342 24.36 1.76 -14.57
C ILE A 342 24.10 3.17 -15.07
N ILE A 343 22.89 3.65 -14.80
CA ILE A 343 22.45 4.98 -15.22
C ILE A 343 23.17 6.03 -14.36
N PRO A 344 23.91 6.97 -14.97
CA PRO A 344 24.75 7.92 -14.25
C PRO A 344 23.94 9.11 -13.73
N LEU A 345 22.98 8.87 -12.82
CA LEU A 345 22.11 9.93 -12.30
C LEU A 345 22.90 11.04 -11.58
N TRP A 346 24.14 10.75 -11.15
CA TRP A 346 25.07 11.76 -10.63
C TRP A 346 25.40 12.89 -11.62
N GLU A 347 25.12 12.74 -12.92
CA GLU A 347 25.23 13.81 -13.92
C GLU A 347 24.10 14.86 -13.80
N ARG A 348 23.12 14.63 -12.91
CA ARG A 348 21.96 15.51 -12.70
C ARG A 348 21.90 15.98 -11.25
N ASP A 349 21.26 17.12 -11.05
CA ASP A 349 20.97 17.66 -9.71
C ASP A 349 19.65 17.07 -9.17
N VAL A 350 19.60 15.73 -9.11
CA VAL A 350 18.45 14.97 -8.62
C VAL A 350 18.87 14.25 -7.34
N HIS A 351 18.13 14.51 -6.26
CA HIS A 351 18.30 13.74 -5.04
C HIS A 351 17.63 12.37 -5.22
N MET A 352 18.28 11.30 -4.77
CA MET A 352 17.75 9.95 -4.84
C MET A 352 17.79 9.25 -3.48
N LEU A 353 16.65 8.69 -3.07
CA LEU A 353 16.56 7.74 -1.97
C LEU A 353 16.34 6.35 -2.55
N THR A 354 17.28 5.43 -2.31
CA THR A 354 17.17 4.03 -2.72
C THR A 354 16.80 3.18 -1.51
N LEU A 355 15.64 2.54 -1.57
CA LEU A 355 15.14 1.61 -0.56
C LEU A 355 15.32 0.19 -1.08
N ILE A 356 16.07 -0.62 -0.31
CA ILE A 356 16.53 -1.95 -0.70
C ILE A 356 16.05 -2.97 0.32
N SER A 357 15.44 -4.04 -0.18
CA SER A 357 15.06 -5.21 0.58
C SER A 357 16.15 -6.28 0.47
N ASP A 358 16.67 -6.78 1.59
CA ASP A 358 17.81 -7.73 1.55
C ASP A 358 17.40 -9.15 1.16
N ASP A 359 16.14 -9.53 1.38
CA ASP A 359 15.55 -10.81 0.92
C ASP A 359 14.75 -10.62 -0.38
N ASP A 360 15.16 -9.68 -1.24
CA ASP A 360 14.57 -9.49 -2.56
C ASP A 360 14.91 -10.69 -3.47
N GLY A 361 13.89 -11.28 -4.12
CA GLY A 361 14.04 -12.37 -5.08
C GLY A 361 14.19 -11.93 -6.55
N GLN A 362 14.08 -10.64 -6.84
CA GLN A 362 13.98 -10.08 -8.19
C GLN A 362 15.22 -9.30 -8.61
N TYR A 363 15.86 -8.57 -7.69
CA TYR A 363 17.13 -7.89 -7.92
C TYR A 363 18.08 -8.14 -6.75
N HIS A 364 19.38 -8.18 -7.04
CA HIS A 364 20.37 -8.36 -5.98
C HIS A 364 20.49 -7.06 -5.15
N PRO A 365 20.44 -7.12 -3.80
CA PRO A 365 20.48 -5.93 -2.94
C PRO A 365 21.70 -5.02 -3.20
N HIS A 366 22.85 -5.63 -3.49
CA HIS A 366 24.10 -4.91 -3.79
C HIS A 366 24.02 -3.93 -4.99
N VAL A 367 23.04 -4.08 -5.90
CA VAL A 367 22.91 -3.17 -7.05
C VAL A 367 22.73 -1.70 -6.62
N GLY A 368 22.10 -1.45 -5.48
CA GLY A 368 21.98 -0.09 -4.95
C GLY A 368 23.28 0.45 -4.36
N ASP A 369 24.04 -0.38 -3.64
CA ASP A 369 25.38 -0.02 -3.12
C ASP A 369 26.35 0.30 -4.24
N MET A 370 26.35 -0.53 -5.28
CA MET A 370 27.18 -0.33 -6.46
C MET A 370 26.83 0.99 -7.15
N HIS A 371 25.54 1.31 -7.31
CA HIS A 371 25.12 2.60 -7.84
C HIS A 371 25.66 3.76 -6.96
N LYS A 372 25.54 3.67 -5.63
CA LYS A 372 26.10 4.69 -4.72
C LYS A 372 27.62 4.82 -4.83
N LYS A 373 28.34 3.71 -4.96
CA LYS A 373 29.81 3.69 -5.10
C LYS A 373 30.29 4.41 -6.36
N LEU A 374 29.48 4.44 -7.42
CA LEU A 374 29.81 5.11 -8.68
C LEU A 374 29.59 6.64 -8.64
N TYR A 375 28.93 7.18 -7.62
CA TYR A 375 28.82 8.64 -7.47
C TYR A 375 30.19 9.25 -7.19
N PRO A 376 30.58 10.32 -7.91
CA PRO A 376 31.73 11.15 -7.54
C PRO A 376 31.64 11.67 -6.10
N GLU A 377 32.79 11.88 -5.46
CA GLU A 377 32.87 12.30 -4.06
C GLU A 377 32.10 13.61 -3.78
N ASP A 378 32.17 14.57 -4.69
CA ASP A 378 31.44 15.85 -4.61
C ASP A 378 29.93 15.73 -4.87
N ARG A 379 29.46 14.60 -5.39
CA ARG A 379 28.06 14.33 -5.74
C ARG A 379 27.41 13.30 -4.82
N CYS A 380 28.17 12.61 -3.96
CA CYS A 380 27.65 11.51 -3.12
C CYS A 380 26.51 11.92 -2.18
N HIS A 381 26.42 13.21 -1.83
CA HIS A 381 25.33 13.78 -1.02
C HIS A 381 23.95 13.76 -1.72
N LEU A 382 23.92 13.51 -3.03
CA LEU A 382 22.68 13.37 -3.80
C LEU A 382 22.02 12.00 -3.63
N ILE A 383 22.71 10.99 -3.10
CA ILE A 383 22.17 9.64 -2.98
C ILE A 383 22.18 9.11 -1.53
N GLU A 384 21.00 8.69 -1.07
CA GLU A 384 20.82 7.91 0.15
C GLU A 384 20.45 6.47 -0.20
N VAL A 385 21.01 5.49 0.54
CA VAL A 385 20.71 4.06 0.39
C VAL A 385 20.34 3.51 1.75
N VAL A 386 19.21 2.81 1.82
CA VAL A 386 18.66 2.20 3.04
C VAL A 386 18.37 0.74 2.77
N HIS A 387 18.89 -0.14 3.63
CA HIS A 387 18.65 -1.58 3.60
C HIS A 387 17.61 -1.98 4.63
N TYR A 388 16.77 -2.94 4.25
CA TYR A 388 15.78 -3.58 5.10
C TYR A 388 16.05 -5.09 5.18
N PRO A 389 16.77 -5.53 6.22
CA PRO A 389 17.02 -6.95 6.46
C PRO A 389 15.71 -7.73 6.59
N GLY A 390 15.60 -8.83 5.85
CA GLY A 390 14.41 -9.70 5.88
C GLY A 390 13.17 -9.13 5.19
N ALA A 391 13.23 -7.94 4.60
CA ALA A 391 12.18 -7.47 3.70
C ALA A 391 12.35 -8.05 2.29
N GLY A 392 11.27 -8.06 1.52
CA GLY A 392 11.20 -8.61 0.16
C GLY A 392 10.89 -7.54 -0.88
N HIS A 393 10.77 -7.95 -2.13
CA HIS A 393 10.67 -7.05 -3.29
C HIS A 393 9.50 -6.05 -3.23
N LEU A 394 8.33 -6.50 -2.78
CA LEU A 394 7.09 -5.71 -2.82
C LEU A 394 6.91 -4.85 -1.57
N LEU A 395 7.73 -3.80 -1.42
CA LEU A 395 7.53 -2.78 -0.38
C LEU A 395 6.31 -1.90 -0.72
N GLU A 396 5.15 -2.34 -0.26
CA GLU A 396 3.85 -1.67 -0.41
C GLU A 396 3.63 -0.59 0.69
N PRO A 397 2.60 0.28 0.56
CA PRO A 397 2.22 1.18 1.65
C PRO A 397 1.88 0.46 2.96
N LEU A 398 1.96 1.16 4.11
CA LEU A 398 1.85 0.60 5.47
C LEU A 398 0.69 -0.38 5.64
N TYR A 399 0.93 -1.42 6.44
CA TYR A 399 -0.08 -2.40 6.85
C TYR A 399 -0.70 -3.20 5.71
N THR A 400 -0.22 -3.04 4.47
CA THR A 400 -0.54 -3.93 3.36
C THR A 400 0.08 -5.30 3.67
N PRO A 401 -0.69 -6.40 3.65
CA PRO A 401 -0.15 -7.71 4.01
C PRO A 401 1.01 -8.15 3.11
N HIS A 402 1.99 -8.80 3.74
CA HIS A 402 3.15 -9.35 3.03
C HIS A 402 2.72 -10.41 2.00
N CYS A 403 3.26 -10.29 0.79
CA CYS A 403 3.05 -11.25 -0.30
C CYS A 403 4.40 -11.85 -0.69
N ARG A 404 4.71 -13.04 -0.17
CA ARG A 404 5.96 -13.74 -0.47
C ARG A 404 6.06 -14.19 -1.92
N THR A 405 4.94 -14.67 -2.47
CA THR A 405 4.87 -15.18 -3.85
C THR A 405 3.49 -14.93 -4.44
N CYS A 406 3.47 -14.59 -5.72
CA CYS A 406 2.23 -14.58 -6.50
C CYS A 406 2.50 -14.59 -8.00
N TYR A 407 1.46 -14.95 -8.76
CA TYR A 407 1.47 -14.90 -10.21
C TYR A 407 1.78 -13.51 -10.74
N ASN A 408 2.77 -13.42 -11.64
CA ASN A 408 3.09 -12.22 -12.38
C ASN A 408 2.66 -12.37 -13.85
N PRO A 409 1.77 -11.50 -14.37
CA PRO A 409 1.24 -11.62 -15.72
C PRO A 409 2.26 -11.34 -16.83
N PHE A 410 3.33 -10.58 -16.54
CA PHE A 410 4.37 -10.28 -17.52
C PHE A 410 5.27 -11.48 -17.78
N PHE A 411 5.62 -12.23 -16.72
CA PHE A 411 6.40 -13.46 -16.84
C PHE A 411 5.56 -14.72 -17.04
N GLY A 412 4.24 -14.63 -16.84
CA GLY A 412 3.33 -15.76 -17.02
C GLY A 412 3.45 -16.86 -15.96
N GLN A 413 4.04 -16.58 -14.80
CA GLN A 413 4.34 -17.56 -13.74
C GLN A 413 4.39 -16.92 -12.35
N ASP A 414 4.45 -17.75 -11.30
CA ASP A 414 4.62 -17.30 -9.92
C ASP A 414 6.06 -16.86 -9.66
N LEU A 415 6.23 -15.66 -9.11
CA LEU A 415 7.54 -15.12 -8.75
C LEU A 415 7.73 -15.15 -7.24
N LEU A 416 8.96 -15.46 -6.80
CA LEU A 416 9.37 -15.31 -5.41
C LEU A 416 9.77 -13.84 -5.16
N TRP A 417 8.92 -13.09 -4.47
CA TRP A 417 9.20 -11.72 -4.05
C TRP A 417 10.11 -11.68 -2.83
N GLY A 418 10.08 -12.74 -2.02
CA GLY A 418 10.85 -12.89 -0.79
C GLY A 418 10.30 -12.07 0.38
N GLY A 419 11.10 -11.94 1.43
CA GLY A 419 10.76 -11.30 2.70
C GLY A 419 10.08 -12.22 3.71
N TYR A 420 10.15 -11.81 4.98
CA TYR A 420 9.50 -12.42 6.13
C TYR A 420 8.45 -11.46 6.70
N VAL A 421 7.30 -11.98 7.13
CA VAL A 421 6.10 -11.18 7.40
C VAL A 421 6.36 -10.00 8.35
N LYS A 422 7.07 -10.23 9.47
CA LYS A 422 7.29 -9.20 10.50
C LYS A 422 8.33 -8.17 10.05
N GLU A 423 9.47 -8.63 9.57
CA GLU A 423 10.57 -7.81 9.06
C GLU A 423 10.09 -6.93 7.90
N HIS A 424 9.29 -7.51 7.00
CA HIS A 424 8.69 -6.80 5.87
C HIS A 424 7.69 -5.74 6.33
N ALA A 425 6.82 -6.03 7.31
CA ALA A 425 5.89 -5.05 7.87
C ALA A 425 6.63 -3.86 8.50
N ILE A 426 7.69 -4.12 9.26
CA ILE A 426 8.57 -3.08 9.86
C ILE A 426 9.20 -2.22 8.75
N ALA A 427 9.69 -2.85 7.69
CA ALA A 427 10.28 -2.16 6.56
C ALA A 427 9.26 -1.25 5.84
N GLN A 428 8.02 -1.69 5.67
CA GLN A 428 6.95 -0.85 5.10
C GLN A 428 6.62 0.37 5.97
N GLU A 429 6.60 0.21 7.31
CA GLU A 429 6.38 1.33 8.23
C GLU A 429 7.50 2.37 8.15
N ASP A 430 8.76 1.92 8.24
CA ASP A 430 9.92 2.82 8.20
C ASP A 430 10.10 3.47 6.81
N SER A 431 10.01 2.67 5.74
CA SER A 431 10.19 3.18 4.37
C SER A 431 9.19 4.27 4.00
N TRP A 432 7.92 4.13 4.41
CA TRP A 432 6.94 5.18 4.17
C TRP A 432 7.29 6.49 4.85
N GLN A 433 7.74 6.44 6.11
CA GLN A 433 8.17 7.64 6.82
C GLN A 433 9.38 8.29 6.15
N ARG A 434 10.34 7.48 5.68
CA ARG A 434 11.47 7.99 4.88
C ARG A 434 11.03 8.63 3.58
N ILE A 435 10.09 8.01 2.87
CA ILE A 435 9.52 8.56 1.63
C ILE A 435 8.92 9.94 1.87
N LEU A 436 8.05 10.07 2.87
CA LEU A 436 7.41 11.35 3.18
C LEU A 436 8.44 12.42 3.59
N ASN A 437 9.39 12.06 4.46
CA ASN A 437 10.45 12.97 4.90
C ASN A 437 11.35 13.40 3.74
N PHE A 438 11.71 12.48 2.86
CA PHE A 438 12.54 12.74 1.69
C PHE A 438 11.83 13.68 0.70
N MET A 439 10.56 13.41 0.38
CA MET A 439 9.78 14.27 -0.52
C MET A 439 9.59 15.67 0.07
N ASN A 440 9.25 15.78 1.36
CA ASN A 440 9.12 17.08 2.03
C ASN A 440 10.44 17.86 2.08
N LYS A 441 11.58 17.17 2.14
CA LYS A 441 12.90 17.82 2.16
C LYS A 441 13.30 18.43 0.82
N TYR A 442 12.97 17.76 -0.28
CA TYR A 442 13.49 18.10 -1.61
C TYR A 442 12.45 18.65 -2.58
N LEU A 443 11.18 18.66 -2.19
CA LEU A 443 10.11 19.33 -2.92
C LEU A 443 9.66 20.61 -2.21
N PRO A 444 9.13 21.59 -2.96
CA PRO A 444 8.64 22.84 -2.39
C PRO A 444 7.43 22.55 -1.50
N SER A 445 7.38 23.17 -0.31
CA SER A 445 6.19 23.08 0.55
C SER A 445 4.99 23.75 -0.12
N SER A 446 3.78 23.30 0.24
CA SER A 446 2.55 24.01 -0.13
C SER A 446 2.59 25.45 0.37
N SER A 447 2.19 26.40 -0.47
CA SER A 447 2.10 27.83 -0.10
C SER A 447 1.01 28.10 0.94
#